data_AF-A0A644VL47-F1
#
_entry.id   AF-A0A644VL47-F1
#
_cell.length_a   1.000
_cell.length_b   1.000
_cell.length_c   1.000
_cell.angle_alpha   90.00
_cell.angle_beta   90.00
_cell.angle_gamma   90.00
#
_symmetry.space_group_name_H-M   'P 1'
#
loop_
_entity.id
_entity.type
_entity.pdbx_description
1 polymer ?
#
loop_
_entity_poly.entity_id
_entity_poly.type
_entity_poly.pdbx_seq_one_letter_code
_entity_poly.pdbx_strand_id
1 'polypeptide(L)'
;MNDLFPETINKAVHGTVWWRGRRQCRNFHGFFQSRDDGVGLWQFSVPWFSADNLTCTVYAISSSGELEHCRNIPIDRRDRLTIMGRQYGREAWRH
;
A
#
# COMPACT_ATOMS: atom_id res chain seq x y z
N MET A 1 10.65 -25.76 -11.28
CA MET A 1 9.43 -25.19 -11.89
C MET A 1 9.70 -23.70 -12.01
N ASN A 2 9.87 -23.23 -13.25
CA ASN A 2 10.54 -21.98 -13.60
C ASN A 2 9.87 -20.72 -13.03
N ASP A 3 10.70 -19.80 -12.54
CA ASP A 3 10.36 -18.45 -12.09
C ASP A 3 9.47 -17.71 -13.10
N LEU A 4 8.26 -17.40 -12.67
CA LEU A 4 7.21 -16.73 -13.44
C LEU A 4 7.24 -15.19 -13.32
N PHE A 5 8.30 -14.60 -12.75
CA PHE A 5 8.39 -13.15 -12.57
C PHE A 5 9.81 -12.66 -12.88
N PRO A 6 9.98 -11.61 -13.70
CA PRO A 6 11.30 -11.05 -13.95
C PRO A 6 11.87 -10.50 -12.64
N GLU A 7 13.11 -10.87 -12.33
CA GLU A 7 13.96 -10.24 -11.30
C GLU A 7 14.24 -8.74 -11.56
N THR A 8 13.51 -8.08 -12.46
CA THR A 8 13.82 -6.75 -13.01
C THR A 8 12.70 -5.71 -12.88
N ILE A 9 11.57 -6.04 -12.25
CA ILE A 9 10.49 -5.04 -12.05
C ILE A 9 10.96 -3.98 -11.05
N ASN A 10 11.24 -2.77 -11.54
CA ASN A 10 11.60 -1.64 -10.70
C ASN A 10 10.36 -1.11 -9.95
N LYS A 11 10.16 -1.59 -8.73
CA LYS A 11 9.03 -1.23 -7.86
C LYS A 11 9.09 0.21 -7.36
N ALA A 12 10.24 0.89 -7.44
CA ALA A 12 10.38 2.27 -6.96
C ALA A 12 9.65 3.29 -7.85
N VAL A 13 9.33 2.92 -9.10
CA VAL A 13 8.64 3.80 -10.05
C VAL A 13 7.15 3.85 -9.75
N HIS A 14 6.60 5.06 -9.64
CA HIS A 14 5.16 5.27 -9.51
C HIS A 14 4.40 4.58 -10.65
N GLY A 15 3.30 3.92 -10.31
CA GLY A 15 2.45 3.21 -11.26
C GLY A 15 2.94 1.81 -11.59
N THR A 16 4.15 1.41 -11.17
CA THR A 16 4.63 0.04 -11.35
C THR A 16 3.68 -0.94 -10.68
N VAL A 17 3.26 -1.97 -11.42
CA VAL A 17 2.38 -3.05 -10.96
C VAL A 17 3.15 -4.37 -11.02
N TRP A 18 2.98 -5.20 -10.00
CA TRP A 18 3.53 -6.55 -9.98
C TRP A 18 2.58 -7.51 -9.27
N TRP A 19 2.77 -8.80 -9.47
CA TRP A 19 2.00 -9.82 -8.79
C TRP A 19 2.79 -10.44 -7.65
N ARG A 20 2.11 -10.72 -6.54
CA ARG A 20 2.63 -11.50 -5.41
C ARG A 20 1.61 -12.57 -5.05
N GLY A 21 1.82 -13.77 -5.57
CA GLY A 21 0.80 -14.82 -5.55
C GLY A 21 -0.48 -14.32 -6.23
N ARG A 22 -1.62 -14.43 -5.55
CA ARG A 22 -2.93 -13.93 -6.03
C ARG A 22 -3.13 -12.43 -5.94
N ARG A 23 -2.21 -11.68 -5.33
CA ARG A 23 -2.40 -10.24 -5.13
C ARG A 23 -1.74 -9.47 -6.26
N GLN A 24 -2.49 -8.54 -6.83
CA GLN A 24 -1.92 -7.51 -7.68
C GLN A 24 -1.50 -6.35 -6.79
N CYS A 25 -0.24 -5.95 -6.88
CA CYS A 25 0.39 -4.92 -6.08
C CYS A 25 0.77 -3.74 -6.97
N ARG A 26 0.85 -2.53 -6.41
CA ARG A 26 1.35 -1.35 -7.11
C ARG A 26 2.11 -0.38 -6.22
N ASN A 27 2.96 0.42 -6.85
CA ASN A 27 3.49 1.64 -6.27
C ASN A 27 2.56 2.82 -6.61
N PHE A 28 1.88 3.36 -5.60
CA PHE A 28 1.06 4.55 -5.71
C PHE A 28 1.77 5.73 -5.06
N HIS A 29 2.60 6.42 -5.83
CA HIS A 29 3.34 7.62 -5.39
C HIS A 29 4.22 7.36 -4.14
N GLY A 30 4.91 6.23 -4.12
CA GLY A 30 5.72 5.77 -3.00
C GLY A 30 4.94 4.98 -1.95
N PHE A 31 3.61 4.82 -2.08
CA PHE A 31 2.81 4.01 -1.17
C PHE A 31 2.49 2.65 -1.77
N PHE A 32 2.60 1.59 -0.97
CA PHE A 32 2.20 0.26 -1.39
C PHE A 32 0.68 0.13 -1.37
N GLN A 33 0.13 -0.28 -2.51
CA GLN A 33 -1.26 -0.71 -2.59
C GLN A 33 -1.37 -2.10 -3.18
N SER A 34 -2.44 -2.80 -2.82
CA SER A 34 -2.75 -4.12 -3.36
C SER A 34 -4.24 -4.33 -3.51
N ARG A 35 -4.60 -5.29 -4.36
CA ARG A 35 -5.95 -5.83 -4.51
C ARG A 35 -5.90 -7.32 -4.83
N ASP A 36 -6.91 -8.05 -4.41
CA ASP A 36 -6.92 -9.50 -4.54
C ASP A 36 -7.42 -9.91 -5.94
N ASP A 37 -6.75 -10.89 -6.55
CA ASP A 37 -6.99 -11.41 -7.90
C ASP A 37 -7.02 -10.34 -9.02
N GLY A 38 -6.45 -9.15 -8.76
CA GLY A 38 -6.47 -8.03 -9.69
C GLY A 38 -7.83 -7.35 -9.84
N VAL A 39 -8.79 -7.66 -8.98
CA VAL A 39 -10.17 -7.15 -9.04
C VAL A 39 -10.44 -6.17 -7.89
N GLY A 40 -11.33 -5.22 -8.13
CA GLY A 40 -11.78 -4.27 -7.11
C GLY A 40 -10.85 -3.07 -6.88
N LEU A 41 -11.10 -2.38 -5.76
CA LEU A 41 -10.40 -1.17 -5.36
C LEU A 41 -8.99 -1.48 -4.88
N TRP A 42 -8.08 -0.56 -5.17
CA TRP A 42 -6.73 -0.59 -4.62
C TRP A 42 -6.75 -0.21 -3.15
N GLN A 43 -6.10 -1.02 -2.31
CA GLN A 43 -6.10 -0.83 -0.87
C GLN A 43 -4.69 -0.60 -0.33
N PHE A 44 -4.54 0.40 0.53
CA PHE A 44 -3.36 0.54 1.38
C PHE A 44 -3.34 -0.58 2.43
N SER A 45 -2.17 -1.11 2.73
CA SER A 45 -2.00 -2.11 3.79
C SER A 45 -1.50 -1.44 5.05
N VAL A 46 -2.24 -1.62 6.15
CA VAL A 46 -2.11 -0.93 7.44
C VAL A 46 -1.66 -1.94 8.50
N PRO A 47 -0.35 -2.19 8.69
CA PRO A 47 0.08 -3.23 9.63
C PRO A 47 -0.16 -2.89 11.12
N TRP A 48 -0.27 -1.61 11.48
CA TRP A 48 -0.45 -1.17 12.88
C TRP A 48 -1.23 0.14 12.98
N PHE A 49 -1.95 0.30 14.10
CA PHE A 49 -2.53 1.56 14.56
C PHE A 49 -1.75 2.12 15.76
N SER A 50 -1.76 3.44 15.94
CA SER A 50 -1.28 4.05 17.19
C SER A 50 -2.25 3.74 18.34
N ALA A 51 -1.74 3.81 19.57
CA ALA A 51 -2.53 3.48 20.77
C ALA A 51 -3.77 4.38 20.97
N ASP A 52 -3.73 5.62 20.46
CA ASP A 52 -4.83 6.57 20.49
C ASP A 52 -5.80 6.45 19.30
N ASN A 53 -5.52 5.55 18.34
CA ASN A 53 -6.26 5.39 17.09
C ASN A 53 -6.40 6.67 16.25
N LEU A 54 -5.51 7.66 16.43
CA LEU A 54 -5.51 8.89 15.63
C LEU A 54 -4.56 8.80 14.43
N THR A 55 -3.65 7.83 14.44
CA THR A 55 -2.75 7.57 13.33
C THR A 55 -2.56 6.07 13.08
N CYS A 56 -2.03 5.74 11.91
CA CYS A 56 -1.64 4.38 11.59
C CYS A 56 -0.29 4.34 10.88
N THR A 57 0.23 3.13 10.72
CA THR A 57 1.36 2.85 9.83
C THR A 57 0.81 2.24 8.55
N VAL A 58 1.33 2.65 7.40
CA VAL A 58 1.11 1.99 6.11
C VAL A 58 2.43 1.52 5.52
N TYR A 59 2.37 0.57 4.59
CA TYR A 59 3.54 0.25 3.79
C TYR A 59 3.80 1.32 2.72
N ALA A 60 5.04 1.80 2.67
CA ALA A 60 5.60 2.59 1.59
C ALA A 60 6.62 1.75 0.80
N ILE A 61 7.07 2.29 -0.32
CA ILE A 61 8.07 1.69 -1.20
C ILE A 61 9.24 2.65 -1.29
N SER A 62 10.40 2.17 -0.88
CA SER A 62 11.64 2.94 -0.90
C SER A 62 12.11 3.21 -2.34
N SER A 63 13.12 4.07 -2.48
CA SER A 63 13.79 4.31 -3.76
C SER A 63 14.48 3.07 -4.35
N SER A 64 14.76 2.04 -3.53
CA SER A 64 15.28 0.75 -3.98
C SER A 64 14.19 -0.25 -4.35
N GLY A 65 12.91 0.10 -4.17
CA GLY A 65 11.78 -0.78 -4.47
C GLY A 65 11.42 -1.75 -3.33
N GLU A 66 11.98 -1.54 -2.14
CA GLU A 66 11.72 -2.35 -0.95
C GLU A 66 10.54 -1.80 -0.14
N LEU A 67 9.85 -2.66 0.60
CA LEU A 67 8.78 -2.23 1.50
C LEU A 67 9.35 -1.60 2.76
N GLU A 68 8.82 -0.45 3.14
CA GLU A 68 9.16 0.24 4.37
C GLU A 68 7.91 0.70 5.12
N HIS A 69 8.07 1.12 6.37
CA HIS A 69 6.98 1.58 7.21
C HIS A 69 6.86 3.10 7.14
N CYS A 70 5.75 3.60 6.62
CA CYS A 70 5.37 5.00 6.72
C CYS A 70 4.45 5.18 7.93
N ARG A 71 4.97 5.81 8.99
CA ARG A 71 4.28 6.00 10.28
C ARG A 71 3.50 7.31 10.30
N ASN A 72 2.64 7.46 11.30
CA ASN A 72 1.90 8.69 11.58
C ASN A 72 0.95 9.13 10.45
N ILE A 73 0.38 8.18 9.69
CA ILE A 73 -0.67 8.48 8.71
C ILE A 73 -1.94 8.83 9.49
N PRO A 74 -2.49 10.05 9.35
CA PRO A 74 -3.70 10.42 10.08
C PRO A 74 -4.89 9.56 9.66
N ILE A 75 -5.64 9.08 10.64
CA ILE A 75 -6.95 8.46 10.45
C ILE A 75 -8.00 9.31 11.16
N ASP A 76 -9.08 9.65 10.46
CA ASP A 76 -10.16 10.43 11.06
C ASP A 76 -11.26 9.54 11.67
N ARG A 77 -12.20 10.18 12.37
CA ARG A 77 -13.33 9.50 13.03
C ARG A 77 -14.29 8.77 12.08
N ARG A 78 -14.08 8.87 10.77
CA ARG A 78 -14.85 8.16 9.73
C ARG A 78 -14.01 7.04 9.10
N ASP A 79 -12.95 6.60 9.77
CA ASP A 79 -12.02 5.57 9.31
C ASP A 79 -11.34 5.93 7.97
N ARG A 80 -11.06 7.22 7.75
CA ARG A 80 -10.42 7.69 6.52
C ARG A 80 -8.94 8.01 6.74
N LEU A 81 -8.08 7.38 5.94
CA LEU A 81 -6.66 7.69 5.92
C LEU A 81 -6.40 8.98 5.15
N THR A 82 -5.51 9.83 5.66
CA THR A 82 -5.02 11.01 4.92
C THR A 82 -3.64 10.75 4.35
N ILE A 83 -3.56 10.52 3.03
CA ILE A 83 -2.31 10.26 2.31
C ILE A 83 -2.17 11.30 1.19
N MET A 84 -1.03 12.00 1.14
CA MET A 84 -0.76 13.06 0.17
C MET A 84 -1.87 14.13 0.09
N GLY A 85 -2.42 14.52 1.24
CA GLY A 85 -3.50 15.52 1.33
C GLY A 85 -4.87 15.05 0.84
N ARG A 86 -5.03 13.76 0.48
CA ARG A 86 -6.30 13.16 0.09
C ARG A 86 -6.81 12.20 1.15
N GLN A 87 -8.13 12.18 1.34
CA GLN A 87 -8.81 11.29 2.26
C GLN A 87 -9.29 10.03 1.54
N TYR A 88 -9.01 8.86 2.13
CA TYR A 88 -9.34 7.55 1.57
C TYR A 88 -10.22 6.77 2.55
N GLY A 89 -11.40 6.35 2.10
CA GLY A 89 -12.39 5.63 2.91
C GLY A 89 -11.94 4.25 3.38
N ARG A 90 -12.76 3.64 4.24
CA ARG A 90 -12.52 2.30 4.82
C ARG A 90 -12.29 1.22 3.75
N GLU A 91 -12.94 1.35 2.60
CA GLU A 91 -12.83 0.48 1.43
C GLU A 91 -11.46 0.55 0.74
N ALA A 92 -10.72 1.65 0.95
CA ALA A 92 -9.43 1.92 0.31
C ALA A 92 -8.23 1.50 1.18
N TRP A 93 -8.44 0.80 2.29
CA TRP A 93 -7.36 0.24 3.11
C TRP A 93 -7.77 -1.05 3.82
N ARG A 94 -6.77 -1.83 4.22
CA ARG A 94 -6.93 -3.05 5.02
C ARG A 94 -5.84 -3.17 6.06
N HIS A 95 -6.19 -3.66 7.24
CA HIS A 95 -5.25 -3.97 8.32
C HIS A 95 -4.87 -5.45 8.25
#